data_AF-A0A7V3HWI1-F1
#
_entry.id   AF-A0A7V3HWI1-F1
#
_cell.length_a   1.000
_cell.length_b   1.000
_cell.length_c   1.000
_cell.angle_alpha   90.00
_cell.angle_beta   90.00
_cell.angle_gamma   90.00
#
_symmetry.space_group_name_H-M   'P 1'
#
loop_
_entity.id
_entity.type
_entity.pdbx_description
1 polymer ?
#
loop_
_entity_poly.entity_id
_entity_poly.type
_entity_poly.pdbx_seq_one_letter_code
_entity_poly.pdbx_strand_id
1 'polypeptide(L)' 'MQRISLDALATQQLELAAAHGGRCAADTVVGGHERVLRQTVIAMIKGTELDEHNNPGEATVHVLRGRVRLTSKGQSW' A
#
# COMPACT_ATOMS: atom_id res chain seq x y z
N MET A 1 14.85 0.02 -17.35
CA MET A 1 14.17 -0.15 -16.06
C MET A 1 14.10 1.22 -15.40
N GLN A 2 12.92 1.74 -15.11
CA GLN A 2 12.80 3.06 -14.47
C GLN A 2 13.14 2.91 -12.99
N ARG A 3 14.10 3.70 -12.49
CA ARG A 3 14.48 3.69 -11.08
C ARG A 3 13.54 4.63 -10.33
N ILE A 4 12.82 4.10 -9.35
CA ILE A 4 11.87 4.86 -8.53
C ILE A 4 12.40 4.85 -7.09
N SER A 5 12.42 6.01 -6.44
CA SER A 5 12.71 6.10 -5.01
C SER A 5 11.43 5.79 -4.24
N LEU A 6 11.41 4.67 -3.51
CA LEU A 6 10.26 4.27 -2.70
C LEU A 6 10.05 5.22 -1.51
N ASP A 7 11.11 5.77 -0.92
CA ASP A 7 11.00 6.76 0.15
C ASP A 7 10.35 8.07 -0.31
N ALA A 8 10.75 8.57 -1.49
CA ALA A 8 10.16 9.78 -2.06
C ALA A 8 8.68 9.55 -2.40
N LEU A 9 8.37 8.42 -3.06
CA LEU A 9 7.01 8.06 -3.39
C LEU A 9 6.14 7.87 -2.14
N ALA A 10 6.64 7.19 -1.11
CA ALA A 10 5.92 7.01 0.14
C ALA A 10 5.62 8.34 0.83
N THR A 11 6.56 9.29 0.80
CA THR A 11 6.36 10.64 1.35
C THR A 11 5.24 11.38 0.59
N GLN A 12 5.31 11.38 -0.74
CA GLN A 12 4.27 12.00 -1.58
C GLN A 12 2.89 11.37 -1.33
N GLN A 13 2.80 10.04 -1.26
CA GLN A 13 1.53 9.36 -1.01
C GLN A 13 0.99 9.64 0.40
N LEU A 14 1.85 9.82 1.41
CA LEU A 14 1.42 10.21 2.76
C LEU A 14 0.83 11.63 2.79
N GLU A 15 1.42 12.58 2.07
CA GLU A 15 0.89 13.93 1.93
C GLU A 15 -0.50 13.92 1.27
N LEU A 16 -0.66 13.11 0.21
CA LEU A 16 -1.96 12.91 -0.45
C LEU A 16 -2.99 12.28 0.49
N ALA A 17 -2.63 11.20 1.20
CA ALA A 17 -3.52 10.53 2.15
C ALA A 17 -3.97 11.48 3.28
N ALA A 18 -3.07 12.34 3.78
CA ALA A 18 -3.38 13.35 4.77
C ALA A 18 -4.34 14.44 4.22
N ALA A 19 -4.13 14.88 2.97
CA ALA A 19 -4.98 15.87 2.32
C ALA A 19 -6.41 15.35 2.03
N HIS A 20 -6.58 14.05 1.82
CA HIS A 20 -7.86 13.44 1.47
C HIS A 20 -8.70 12.97 2.68
N GLY A 21 -8.44 13.52 3.87
CA GLY A 21 -9.34 13.38 5.03
C GLY A 21 -9.48 11.96 5.58
N GLY A 22 -8.41 11.15 5.54
CA GLY A 22 -8.39 9.81 6.13
C GLY A 22 -8.48 8.65 5.16
N ARG A 23 -8.53 8.91 3.85
CA ARG A 23 -8.43 7.88 2.81
C ARG A 23 -6.97 7.52 2.57
N CYS A 24 -6.72 6.26 2.21
CA CYS A 24 -5.40 5.86 1.73
C CYS A 24 -5.11 6.49 0.35
N ALA A 25 -3.83 6.69 0.04
CA ALA A 25 -3.36 7.00 -1.30
C ALA A 25 -2.41 5.90 -1.77
N ALA A 26 -2.39 5.59 -3.06
CA ALA A 26 -1.60 4.48 -3.57
C ALA A 26 -1.10 4.72 -4.99
N ASP A 27 0.06 4.15 -5.30
CA ASP A 27 0.64 4.17 -6.64
C ASP A 27 1.32 2.84 -6.97
N THR A 28 1.05 2.31 -8.16
CA THR A 28 1.57 1.01 -8.62
C THR A 28 2.80 1.22 -9.47
N VAL A 29 3.96 0.91 -8.90
CA VAL A 29 5.28 1.12 -9.53
C VAL A 29 5.70 -0.03 -10.44
N VAL A 30 5.19 -1.23 -10.20
CA VAL A 30 5.33 -2.38 -11.10
C VAL A 30 3.97 -3.02 -11.26
N GLY A 31 3.50 -3.15 -12.50
CA GLY A 31 2.19 -3.73 -12.77
C GLY A 31 1.79 -3.54 -14.23
N GLY A 32 0.49 -3.65 -14.49
CA GLY A 32 -0.12 -3.61 -15.82
C GLY A 32 -0.98 -4.84 -16.07
N HIS A 33 -1.83 -4.78 -17.08
CA HIS A 33 -2.80 -5.85 -17.40
C HIS A 33 -2.11 -7.19 -17.71
N GLU A 34 -0.85 -7.15 -18.14
CA GLU A 34 -0.05 -8.32 -18.51
C GLU A 34 0.76 -8.90 -17.34
N ARG A 35 0.79 -8.26 -16.16
CA ARG A 35 1.62 -8.68 -15.04
C ARG A 35 0.79 -9.29 -13.92
N VAL A 36 1.11 -10.54 -13.59
CA VAL A 36 0.53 -11.25 -12.44
C VAL A 36 0.95 -10.60 -11.12
N LEU A 37 2.25 -10.28 -10.98
CA LEU A 37 2.76 -9.61 -9.77
C LEU A 37 2.69 -8.09 -9.93
N ARG A 38 1.98 -7.44 -9.00
CA ARG A 38 1.95 -5.99 -8.84
C ARG A 38 2.74 -5.58 -7.60
N GLN A 39 3.39 -4.42 -7.69
CA GLN A 39 4.04 -3.76 -6.56
C GLN A 39 3.44 -2.37 -6.45
N THR A 40 2.77 -2.13 -5.33
CA THR A 40 2.03 -0.91 -5.06
C THR A 40 2.51 -0.31 -3.75
N VAL A 41 2.87 0.97 -3.77
CA VAL A 41 3.09 1.75 -2.55
C VAL A 41 1.75 2.25 -2.07
N ILE A 42 1.41 1.96 -0.82
CA ILE A 42 0.16 2.38 -0.19
C ILE A 42 0.52 3.23 1.03
N ALA A 43 -0.02 4.44 1.08
CA ALA A 43 0.10 5.32 2.23
C ALA A 43 -1.22 5.38 2.98
N MET A 44 -1.12 5.24 4.30
CA MET A 44 -2.25 5.23 5.23
C MET A 44 -1.92 6.17 6.39
N ILE A 45 -2.90 6.94 6.84
CA ILE A 45 -2.76 7.73 8.07
C ILE A 45 -3.30 6.94 9.27
N LYS A 46 -3.07 7.43 10.48
CA LYS A 46 -3.52 6.76 11.70
C LYS A 46 -5.03 6.57 11.68
N GLY A 47 -5.47 5.34 11.92
CA GLY A 47 -6.90 4.97 11.97
C GLY A 47 -7.52 4.70 10.61
N THR A 48 -6.77 4.83 9.51
CA THR A 48 -7.21 4.35 8.19
C THR A 48 -7.13 2.82 8.16
N GLU A 49 -8.15 2.21 7.58
CA GLU A 49 -8.22 0.78 7.28
C GLU A 49 -8.46 0.59 5.78
N LEU A 50 -7.98 -0.52 5.22
CA LEU A 50 -8.34 -0.92 3.87
C LEU A 50 -9.53 -1.86 3.94
N ASP A 51 -10.47 -1.71 3.02
CA ASP A 51 -11.62 -2.60 2.94
C ASP A 51 -11.18 -4.05 2.72
N GLU A 52 -11.95 -4.98 3.28
CA GLU A 52 -11.71 -6.41 3.07
C GLU A 52 -11.87 -6.74 1.58
N HIS A 53 -10.83 -7.32 1.01
CA HIS A 53 -10.79 -7.68 -0.40
C HIS A 53 -10.12 -9.04 -0.59
N ASN A 54 -10.61 -9.77 -1.59
CA ASN A 54 -9.95 -11.00 -2.00
C ASN A 54 -8.62 -10.66 -2.68
N ASN A 55 -7.52 -11.26 -2.23
CA ASN A 55 -6.24 -11.20 -2.91
C ASN A 55 -6.02 -12.51 -3.69
N PRO A 56 -6.22 -12.52 -5.02
CA PRO A 56 -6.03 -13.72 -5.82
C PRO A 56 -4.53 -14.01 -5.97
N GLY A 57 -4.00 -14.79 -5.03
CA GLY A 57 -2.61 -15.23 -5.02
C GLY A 57 -1.85 -14.86 -3.75
N GLU A 58 -0.54 -15.02 -3.81
CA GLU A 58 0.36 -14.66 -2.72
C GLU A 58 0.59 -13.15 -2.71
N ALA A 59 0.67 -12.57 -1.50
CA ALA A 59 1.04 -11.17 -1.32
C ALA A 59 2.11 -11.06 -0.24
N THR A 60 2.98 -10.08 -0.40
CA THR A 60 3.96 -9.68 0.60
C THR A 60 3.71 -8.22 0.97
N VAL A 61 3.77 -7.91 2.27
CA VAL A 61 3.73 -6.54 2.77
C VAL A 61 5.12 -6.18 3.27
N HIS A 62 5.67 -5.08 2.75
CA HIS A 62 6.92 -4.50 3.22
C HIS A 62 6.65 -3.11 3.80
N VAL A 63 6.84 -2.97 5.11
CA VAL A 63 6.60 -1.71 5.81
C VAL A 63 7.81 -0.79 5.60
N LEU A 64 7.65 0.22 4.75
CA LEU A 64 8.68 1.24 4.51
C LEU A 64 8.81 2.21 5.69
N ARG A 65 7.70 2.60 6.31
CA ARG A 65 7.66 3.52 7.45
C ARG A 65 6.48 3.22 8.37
N GLY A 66 6.70 3.36 9.67
CA GLY A 66 5.64 3.24 10.68
C GLY A 66 5.29 1.78 10.99
N ARG A 67 4.00 1.54 11.24
CA ARG A 67 3.46 0.22 11.58
C ARG A 67 2.06 0.08 10.98
N VAL A 68 1.73 -1.13 10.55
CA VAL A 68 0.40 -1.53 10.12
C VAL A 68 0.01 -2.78 10.90
N ARG A 69 -1.28 -3.00 11.09
CA ARG A 69 -1.82 -4.27 11.55
C ARG A 69 -2.33 -5.02 10.33
N LEU A 70 -1.92 -6.26 10.16
CA LEU A 70 -2.48 -7.13 9.12
C LEU A 70 -3.52 -8.04 9.75
N THR A 71 -4.73 -8.06 9.21
CA THR A 71 -5.81 -8.97 9.62
C THR A 71 -6.17 -9.91 8.48
N SER A 72 -6.23 -11.21 8.74
CA SER A 72 -6.67 -12.21 7.76
C SER A 72 -7.27 -13.43 8.45
N LYS A 73 -8.47 -13.84 8.02
CA LYS A 73 -9.16 -15.05 8.50
C LYS A 73 -9.18 -15.17 10.04
N GLY A 74 -9.48 -14.06 10.73
CA GLY A 74 -9.56 -13.99 12.19
C GLY A 74 -8.22 -13.93 12.92
N GLN A 75 -7.10 -13.90 12.21
CA GLN A 75 -5.76 -13.70 12.77
C GLN A 75 -5.31 -12.25 12.58
N SER A 76 -4.48 -11.76 13.51
CA SER A 76 -3.85 -10.44 13.38
C SER A 76 -2.39 -10.46 13.78
N TRP A 77 -1.56 -9.77 13.00
CA TRP A 77 -0.14 -9.53 13.26
C TRP A 77 0.14 -8.04 13.40
#